data_AF-R9GM58-F1
#
_entry.id   AF-R9GM58-F1
#
_cell.length_a   1.000
_cell.length_b   1.000
_cell.length_c   1.000
_cell.angle_alpha   90.00
_cell.angle_beta   90.00
_cell.angle_gamma   90.00
#
_symmetry.space_group_name_H-M   'P 1'
#
loop_
_entity.id
_entity.type
_entity.pdbx_description
1 polymer ?
#
loop_
_entity_poly.entity_id
_entity_poly.type
_entity_poly.pdbx_seq_one_letter_code
_entity_poly.pdbx_strand_id
1 'polypeptide(L)'
;MRTRGYAVIFLSLLLHTVSAQGINYKFRVRYGDYSPLANSTFIISGYRLSTDPQGIISFKCANEINYVNIESAALNKYEIKYPQEGRAVLPKDPGTFVDIYVAQPVPDPLKQIKAEITSSQSTFQTKIIKKLEEESRKGYNGIVELLNTKNVDEAQLEKGRLEFFPLISLALNNYLNESRNFNDAVLALSNSLNNKGAYEQLNSAIYSYNDIFNLVNANKDIYQQAIATYWNSKELSLKFSNLIDFAMEDLHRPYILEVNYTYINKIYEINRETNKNKKKKQQEELKLQLGDLSSAMSRRLVSLGERITNMNTLLNNNKKVED
;
A
#
# COMPACT_ATOMS: atom_id res chain seq x y z
N MET A 1 -55.14 -9.62 -72.77
CA MET A 1 -55.94 -9.17 -71.62
C MET A 1 -56.35 -10.42 -70.83
N ARG A 2 -56.03 -10.49 -69.52
CA ARG A 2 -56.42 -11.55 -68.54
C ARG A 2 -55.76 -12.94 -68.73
N THR A 3 -55.26 -13.69 -67.74
CA THR A 3 -54.89 -13.50 -66.32
C THR A 3 -54.23 -14.82 -65.84
N ARG A 4 -53.11 -14.70 -65.12
CA ARG A 4 -52.62 -15.45 -63.93
C ARG A 4 -52.69 -16.99 -63.82
N GLY A 5 -51.58 -17.56 -63.33
CA GLY A 5 -51.58 -18.82 -62.56
C GLY A 5 -50.19 -19.24 -62.07
N TYR A 6 -49.49 -18.43 -61.27
CA TYR A 6 -48.28 -18.88 -60.58
C TYR A 6 -48.67 -19.68 -59.33
N ALA A 7 -48.42 -20.99 -59.36
CA ALA A 7 -48.53 -21.86 -58.20
C ALA A 7 -47.29 -21.68 -57.31
N VAL A 8 -47.49 -21.12 -56.12
CA VAL A 8 -46.48 -21.05 -55.05
C VAL A 8 -46.58 -22.34 -54.25
N ILE A 9 -45.58 -23.22 -54.38
CA ILE A 9 -45.43 -24.39 -53.53
C ILE A 9 -44.81 -23.93 -52.20
N PHE A 10 -45.62 -24.03 -51.13
CA PHE A 10 -45.22 -23.80 -49.75
C PHE A 10 -44.29 -24.94 -49.30
N LEU A 11 -43.00 -24.64 -49.18
CA LEU A 11 -41.99 -25.53 -48.61
C LEU A 11 -42.10 -25.47 -47.08
N SER A 12 -42.80 -26.44 -46.49
CA SER A 12 -42.93 -26.61 -45.04
C SER A 12 -41.59 -27.02 -44.42
N LEU A 13 -40.79 -26.03 -43.99
CA LEU A 13 -39.65 -26.21 -43.09
C LEU A 13 -40.16 -26.71 -41.73
N LEU A 14 -40.14 -28.03 -41.53
CA LEU A 14 -40.16 -28.65 -40.21
C LEU A 14 -38.81 -28.36 -39.52
N LEU A 15 -38.67 -27.16 -38.96
CA LEU A 15 -37.64 -26.83 -37.98
C LEU A 15 -37.91 -27.67 -36.73
N HIS A 16 -37.39 -28.90 -36.71
CA HIS A 16 -37.19 -29.62 -35.46
C HIS A 16 -36.14 -28.82 -34.69
N THR A 17 -36.58 -28.03 -33.71
CA THR A 17 -35.70 -27.53 -32.66
C THR A 17 -35.25 -28.76 -31.86
N VAL A 18 -34.15 -29.37 -32.29
CA VAL A 18 -33.39 -30.30 -31.46
C VAL A 18 -32.95 -29.50 -30.25
N SER A 19 -33.77 -29.53 -29.21
CA SER A 19 -33.42 -29.04 -27.90
C SER A 19 -32.31 -29.96 -27.42
N ALA A 20 -31.06 -29.54 -27.60
CA ALA A 20 -29.92 -30.21 -26.99
C ALA A 20 -30.24 -30.40 -25.51
N GLN A 21 -30.40 -31.66 -25.09
CA GLN A 21 -30.76 -32.02 -23.73
C GLN A 21 -29.56 -31.67 -22.83
N GLY A 22 -29.57 -30.45 -22.30
CA GLY A 22 -28.54 -30.02 -21.35
C GLY A 22 -28.67 -30.79 -20.04
N ILE A 23 -27.54 -31.23 -19.50
CA ILE A 23 -27.43 -31.89 -18.20
C ILE A 23 -27.34 -30.82 -17.12
N ASN A 24 -28.03 -31.04 -16.00
CA ASN A 24 -28.01 -30.12 -14.86
C ASN A 24 -27.05 -30.63 -13.78
N TYR A 25 -25.98 -29.90 -13.54
CA TYR A 25 -25.00 -30.16 -12.50
C TYR A 25 -25.23 -29.29 -11.28
N LYS A 26 -24.86 -29.78 -10.10
CA LYS A 26 -24.98 -29.05 -8.83
C LYS A 26 -23.61 -28.75 -8.25
N PHE A 27 -23.39 -27.48 -7.93
CA PHE A 27 -22.22 -27.00 -7.24
C PHE A 27 -22.57 -26.58 -5.83
N ARG A 28 -21.65 -26.76 -4.90
CA ARG A 28 -21.86 -26.49 -3.49
C ARG A 28 -20.72 -25.61 -3.00
N VAL A 29 -21.06 -24.38 -2.67
CA VAL A 29 -20.10 -23.36 -2.26
C VAL A 29 -20.05 -23.30 -0.74
N ARG A 30 -18.85 -23.46 -0.20
CA ARG A 30 -18.60 -23.54 1.25
C ARG A 30 -17.34 -22.82 1.65
N TYR A 31 -17.28 -22.43 2.91
CA TYR A 31 -16.03 -22.02 3.55
C TYR A 31 -15.19 -23.24 3.94
N GLY A 32 -13.93 -23.00 4.32
CA GLY A 32 -13.01 -24.07 4.77
C GLY A 32 -13.48 -24.84 6.01
N ASP A 33 -14.43 -24.30 6.77
CA ASP A 33 -15.08 -24.95 7.92
C ASP A 33 -16.35 -25.73 7.53
N TYR A 34 -16.60 -25.91 6.23
CA TYR A 34 -17.77 -26.57 5.63
C TYR A 34 -19.11 -25.83 5.79
N SER A 35 -19.11 -24.62 6.34
CA SER A 35 -20.32 -23.80 6.39
C SER A 35 -20.75 -23.35 4.97
N PRO A 36 -22.06 -23.37 4.64
CA PRO A 36 -22.54 -23.00 3.32
C PRO A 36 -22.43 -21.49 3.06
N LEU A 37 -22.00 -21.11 1.86
CA LEU A 37 -21.99 -19.71 1.44
C LEU A 37 -23.28 -19.37 0.68
N ALA A 38 -24.26 -18.82 1.39
CA ALA A 38 -25.56 -18.44 0.84
C ALA A 38 -25.53 -17.09 0.08
N ASN A 39 -26.49 -16.91 -0.83
CA ASN A 39 -26.81 -15.64 -1.50
C ASN A 39 -25.61 -14.92 -2.15
N SER A 40 -24.66 -15.69 -2.67
CA SER A 40 -23.42 -15.18 -3.25
C SER A 40 -23.34 -15.52 -4.73
N THR A 41 -22.81 -14.59 -5.52
CA THR A 41 -22.78 -14.70 -6.97
C THR A 41 -21.42 -15.19 -7.48
N PHE A 42 -21.45 -16.16 -8.37
CA PHE A 42 -20.31 -16.77 -9.04
C PHE A 42 -20.50 -16.72 -10.55
N ILE A 43 -19.41 -16.84 -11.29
CA ILE A 43 -19.40 -16.99 -12.74
C ILE A 43 -18.93 -18.42 -13.03
N ILE A 44 -19.79 -19.23 -13.65
CA ILE A 44 -19.47 -20.60 -14.06
C ILE A 44 -19.53 -20.68 -15.58
N SER A 45 -18.38 -20.89 -16.22
CA SER A 45 -18.22 -20.90 -17.68
C SER A 45 -18.88 -19.70 -18.37
N GLY A 46 -18.72 -18.51 -17.79
CA GLY A 46 -19.28 -17.25 -18.29
C GLY A 46 -20.71 -16.93 -17.83
N TYR A 47 -21.41 -17.87 -17.18
CA TYR A 47 -22.76 -17.64 -16.67
C TYR A 47 -22.74 -17.14 -15.23
N ARG A 48 -23.39 -16.01 -14.98
CA ARG A 48 -23.55 -15.45 -13.64
C ARG A 48 -24.68 -16.16 -12.89
N LEU A 49 -24.34 -16.88 -11.84
CA LEU A 49 -25.25 -17.71 -11.04
C LEU A 49 -25.11 -17.36 -9.56
N SER A 50 -26.17 -17.52 -8.78
CA SER A 50 -26.15 -17.25 -7.34
C SER A 50 -26.43 -18.50 -6.53
N THR A 51 -25.79 -18.61 -5.37
CA THR A 51 -26.05 -19.69 -4.42
C THR A 51 -27.40 -19.50 -3.75
N ASP A 52 -28.10 -20.60 -3.55
CA ASP A 52 -29.30 -20.66 -2.72
C ASP A 52 -28.96 -20.56 -1.21
N PRO A 53 -29.95 -20.60 -0.30
CA PRO A 53 -29.70 -20.56 1.15
C PRO A 53 -28.86 -21.72 1.70
N GLN A 54 -28.72 -22.82 0.95
CA GLN A 54 -27.90 -23.97 1.30
C GLN A 54 -26.50 -23.92 0.65
N GLY A 55 -26.18 -22.83 -0.06
CA GLY A 55 -24.90 -22.66 -0.75
C GLY A 55 -24.85 -23.40 -2.09
N ILE A 56 -25.97 -23.78 -2.69
CA ILE A 56 -26.02 -24.61 -3.90
C ILE A 56 -26.28 -23.76 -5.14
N ILE A 57 -25.56 -24.07 -6.23
CA ILE A 57 -25.78 -23.53 -7.58
C ILE A 57 -26.18 -24.68 -8.50
N SER A 58 -27.22 -24.48 -9.30
CA SER A 58 -27.58 -25.39 -10.40
C SER A 58 -27.13 -24.81 -11.74
N PHE A 59 -26.40 -25.58 -12.52
CA PHE A 59 -25.84 -25.16 -13.81
C PHE A 59 -26.16 -26.18 -14.89
N LYS A 60 -26.76 -25.71 -15.98
CA LYS A 60 -27.15 -26.54 -17.12
C LYS A 60 -26.17 -26.35 -18.28
N CYS A 61 -25.55 -27.43 -18.76
CA CYS A 61 -24.61 -27.39 -19.88
C CYS A 61 -24.76 -28.60 -20.81
N ALA A 62 -24.10 -28.57 -21.97
CA ALA A 62 -24.08 -29.71 -22.90
C ALA A 62 -23.34 -30.91 -22.29
N ASN A 63 -23.74 -32.13 -22.67
CA ASN A 63 -23.15 -33.40 -22.20
C ASN A 63 -21.67 -33.57 -22.61
N GLU A 64 -21.21 -32.83 -23.61
CA GLU A 64 -19.84 -32.92 -24.14
C GLU A 64 -18.81 -32.16 -23.29
N ILE A 65 -19.28 -31.36 -22.32
CA ILE A 65 -18.41 -30.55 -21.47
C ILE A 65 -17.98 -31.39 -20.25
N ASN A 66 -16.68 -31.58 -20.09
CA ASN A 66 -16.09 -32.36 -18.98
C ASN A 66 -15.54 -31.49 -17.84
N TYR A 67 -15.47 -30.17 -18.02
CA TYR A 67 -14.99 -29.24 -17.00
C TYR A 67 -15.62 -27.86 -17.15
N VAL A 68 -15.63 -27.08 -16.08
CA VAL A 68 -16.09 -25.69 -16.06
C VAL A 68 -15.07 -24.79 -15.38
N ASN A 69 -15.03 -23.53 -15.78
CA ASN A 69 -14.26 -22.50 -15.09
C ASN A 69 -15.17 -21.78 -14.10
N ILE A 70 -14.66 -21.50 -12.91
CA ILE A 70 -15.38 -20.94 -11.78
C ILE A 70 -14.62 -19.71 -11.31
N GLU A 71 -15.32 -18.59 -11.28
CA GLU A 71 -14.80 -17.32 -10.80
C GLU A 71 -15.76 -16.72 -9.78
N SER A 72 -15.22 -15.98 -8.82
CA SER A 72 -16.02 -15.15 -7.92
C SER A 72 -16.47 -13.90 -8.67
N ALA A 73 -17.78 -13.61 -8.69
CA ALA A 73 -18.28 -12.38 -9.29
C ALA A 73 -17.94 -11.13 -8.44
N ALA A 74 -17.47 -11.32 -7.22
CA ALA A 74 -17.00 -10.30 -6.29
C ALA A 74 -15.59 -10.66 -5.82
N LEU A 75 -14.60 -10.41 -6.68
CA LEU A 75 -13.18 -10.70 -6.45
C LEU A 75 -12.60 -10.08 -5.16
N ASN A 76 -13.27 -9.05 -4.62
CA ASN A 76 -12.91 -8.36 -3.39
C ASN A 76 -13.57 -8.96 -2.13
N LYS A 77 -14.45 -9.95 -2.26
CA LYS A 77 -15.16 -10.57 -1.13
C LYS A 77 -14.73 -12.01 -0.89
N TYR A 78 -14.44 -12.76 -1.95
CA TYR A 78 -14.12 -14.18 -1.85
C TYR A 78 -13.02 -14.58 -2.83
N GLU A 79 -12.09 -15.39 -2.35
CA GLU A 79 -11.06 -16.08 -3.12
C GLU A 79 -11.41 -17.57 -3.20
N ILE A 80 -11.37 -18.17 -4.39
CA ILE A 80 -11.63 -19.61 -4.58
C ILE A 80 -10.35 -20.37 -4.22
N LYS A 81 -10.43 -21.21 -3.20
CA LYS A 81 -9.33 -22.09 -2.76
C LYS A 81 -9.38 -23.46 -3.42
N TYR A 82 -10.57 -23.92 -3.78
CA TYR A 82 -10.77 -25.16 -4.52
C TYR A 82 -12.04 -25.06 -5.38
N PRO A 83 -12.06 -25.64 -6.60
CA PRO A 83 -10.95 -26.32 -7.26
C PRO A 83 -9.77 -25.39 -7.55
N GLN A 84 -8.56 -25.97 -7.58
CA GLN A 84 -7.34 -25.21 -7.88
C GLN A 84 -7.46 -24.57 -9.27
N GLU A 85 -6.95 -23.35 -9.41
CA GLU A 85 -7.04 -22.55 -10.64
C GLU A 85 -8.48 -22.24 -11.11
N GLY A 86 -9.48 -22.46 -10.26
CA GLY A 86 -10.89 -22.22 -10.60
C GLY A 86 -11.46 -23.21 -11.62
N ARG A 87 -10.80 -24.34 -11.88
CA ARG A 87 -11.26 -25.32 -12.89
C ARG A 87 -11.85 -26.57 -12.25
N ALA A 88 -13.17 -26.74 -12.34
CA ALA A 88 -13.85 -27.92 -11.81
C ALA A 88 -14.07 -28.99 -12.88
N VAL A 89 -13.72 -30.23 -12.58
CA VAL A 89 -14.10 -31.39 -13.40
C VAL A 89 -15.55 -31.76 -13.10
N LEU A 90 -16.36 -31.94 -14.14
CA LEU A 90 -17.75 -32.36 -14.00
C LEU A 90 -17.81 -33.89 -13.79
N PRO A 91 -18.57 -34.37 -12.79
CA PRO A 91 -18.71 -35.80 -12.53
C PRO A 91 -19.51 -36.48 -13.65
N LYS A 92 -19.27 -37.78 -13.87
CA LYS A 92 -20.06 -38.56 -14.84
C LYS A 92 -21.53 -38.71 -14.43
N ASP A 93 -21.80 -38.71 -13.12
CA ASP A 93 -23.15 -38.68 -12.56
C ASP A 93 -23.54 -37.24 -12.21
N PRO A 94 -24.54 -36.65 -12.90
CA PRO A 94 -25.02 -35.29 -12.63
C PRO A 94 -25.64 -35.11 -11.24
N GLY A 95 -26.02 -36.20 -10.56
CA GLY A 95 -26.49 -36.17 -9.17
C GLY A 95 -25.40 -35.85 -8.15
N THR A 96 -24.14 -35.97 -8.53
CA THR A 96 -22.99 -35.71 -7.65
C THR A 96 -22.70 -34.22 -7.53
N PHE A 97 -22.48 -33.74 -6.30
CA PHE A 97 -22.12 -32.35 -6.05
C PHE A 97 -20.65 -32.08 -6.37
N VAL A 98 -20.39 -30.93 -6.97
CA VAL A 98 -19.04 -30.37 -7.12
C VAL A 98 -18.82 -29.33 -6.02
N ASP A 99 -17.87 -29.58 -5.12
CA ASP A 99 -17.55 -28.67 -4.03
C ASP A 99 -16.65 -27.51 -4.49
N ILE A 100 -17.01 -26.29 -4.07
CA ILE A 100 -16.22 -25.07 -4.25
C ILE A 100 -15.90 -24.54 -2.86
N TYR A 101 -14.62 -24.47 -2.51
CA TYR A 101 -14.17 -23.90 -1.25
C TYR A 101 -13.68 -22.48 -1.45
N VAL A 102 -14.15 -21.57 -0.60
CA VAL A 102 -13.80 -20.15 -0.65
C VAL A 102 -13.22 -19.67 0.67
N ALA A 103 -12.37 -18.66 0.59
CA ALA A 103 -11.88 -17.91 1.74
C ALA A 103 -12.16 -16.43 1.54
N GLN A 104 -12.24 -15.66 2.63
CA GLN A 104 -12.16 -14.21 2.52
C GLN A 104 -10.76 -13.84 2.01
N PRO A 105 -10.64 -12.88 1.07
CA PRO A 105 -9.33 -12.44 0.62
C PRO A 105 -8.58 -11.88 1.83
N VAL A 106 -7.39 -12.44 2.10
CA VAL A 106 -6.48 -11.87 3.09
C VAL A 106 -6.23 -10.41 2.66
N PRO A 107 -6.52 -9.41 3.52
CA PRO A 107 -6.32 -8.02 3.12
C PRO A 107 -4.87 -7.83 2.72
N ASP A 108 -4.64 -7.34 1.51
CA ASP A 108 -3.32 -6.94 1.06
C ASP A 108 -2.77 -5.88 2.05
N PRO A 109 -1.71 -6.21 2.83
CA PRO A 109 -1.15 -5.28 3.80
C PRO A 109 -0.76 -3.95 3.14
N LEU A 110 -0.38 -3.97 1.86
CA LEU A 110 0.01 -2.79 1.09
C LEU A 110 -1.19 -1.88 0.80
N LYS A 111 -2.41 -2.42 0.65
CA LYS A 111 -3.63 -1.61 0.47
C LYS A 111 -4.10 -1.00 1.78
N GLN A 112 -3.96 -1.71 2.89
CA GLN A 112 -4.27 -1.14 4.21
C GLN A 112 -3.33 0.01 4.52
N ILE A 113 -2.03 -0.19 4.33
CA ILE A 113 -1.01 0.85 4.58
C ILE A 113 -1.23 2.04 3.64
N LYS A 114 -1.53 1.83 2.35
CA LYS A 114 -1.87 2.93 1.41
C LYS A 114 -3.15 3.67 1.79
N ALA A 115 -4.19 2.97 2.24
CA ALA A 115 -5.43 3.60 2.69
C ALA A 115 -5.22 4.41 4.00
N GLU A 116 -4.38 3.90 4.90
CA GLU A 116 -4.02 4.55 6.16
C GLU A 116 -3.18 5.81 5.91
N ILE A 117 -2.24 5.77 4.94
CA ILE A 117 -1.44 6.91 4.47
C ILE A 117 -2.33 8.07 3.95
N THR A 118 -3.47 7.75 3.31
CA THR A 118 -4.29 8.75 2.59
C THR A 118 -5.25 9.55 3.49
N SER A 119 -5.40 9.20 4.78
CA SER A 119 -6.49 9.72 5.63
C SER A 119 -6.08 10.66 6.79
N SER A 120 -4.90 11.30 6.74
CA SER A 120 -4.18 11.76 7.94
C SER A 120 -4.58 13.11 8.57
N GLN A 121 -4.92 13.09 9.87
CA GLN A 121 -4.78 14.19 10.84
C GLN A 121 -4.07 13.70 12.14
N SER A 122 -3.44 14.64 12.84
CA SER A 122 -2.34 14.52 13.83
C SER A 122 -2.47 13.49 14.97
N THR A 123 -3.66 13.10 15.42
CA THR A 123 -3.83 12.10 16.51
C THR A 123 -3.55 10.66 16.09
N PHE A 124 -3.51 10.38 14.79
CA PHE A 124 -3.21 9.04 14.27
C PHE A 124 -1.69 8.78 14.14
N GLN A 125 -0.89 9.86 14.00
CA GLN A 125 0.56 9.76 13.81
C GLN A 125 1.27 9.12 15.01
N THR A 126 0.91 9.50 16.25
CA THR A 126 1.50 8.91 17.46
C THR A 126 1.19 7.40 17.58
N LYS A 127 0.01 6.96 17.12
CA LYS A 127 -0.35 5.53 17.12
C LYS A 127 0.43 4.76 16.06
N ILE A 128 0.58 5.33 14.87
CA ILE A 128 1.40 4.75 13.80
C ILE A 128 2.87 4.62 14.26
N ILE A 129 3.42 5.67 14.87
CA ILE A 129 4.81 5.69 15.34
C ILE A 129 5.02 4.63 16.42
N LYS A 130 4.15 4.54 17.43
CA LYS A 130 4.23 3.49 18.47
C LYS A 130 4.14 2.09 17.87
N LYS A 131 3.22 1.87 16.92
CA LYS A 131 3.10 0.60 16.22
C LYS A 131 4.37 0.27 15.43
N LEU A 132 4.96 1.25 14.74
CA LEU A 132 6.22 1.07 14.01
C LEU A 132 7.38 0.71 14.96
N GLU A 133 7.46 1.34 16.13
CA GLU A 133 8.46 0.99 17.15
C GLU A 133 8.29 -0.45 17.66
N GLU A 134 7.05 -0.84 17.99
CA GLU A 134 6.74 -2.18 18.47
C GLU A 134 7.04 -3.26 17.42
N GLU A 135 6.62 -3.04 16.17
CA GLU A 135 6.86 -3.99 15.08
C GLU A 135 8.35 -4.06 14.71
N SER A 136 9.09 -2.94 14.74
CA SER A 136 10.55 -2.93 14.52
C SER A 136 11.29 -3.74 15.59
N ARG A 137 10.86 -3.62 16.86
CA ARG A 137 11.42 -4.42 17.97
C ARG A 137 11.14 -5.91 17.82
N LYS A 138 9.93 -6.29 17.39
CA LYS A 138 9.60 -7.70 17.13
C LYS A 138 10.45 -8.26 15.99
N GLY A 139 10.55 -7.52 14.90
CA GLY A 139 11.35 -7.91 13.75
C GLY A 139 12.84 -8.08 14.09
N TYR A 140 13.38 -7.26 14.99
CA TYR A 140 14.77 -7.39 15.44
C TYR A 140 15.11 -8.77 16.01
N ASN A 141 14.20 -9.37 16.79
CA ASN A 141 14.41 -10.72 17.31
C ASN A 141 14.51 -11.76 16.18
N GLY A 142 13.72 -11.59 15.11
CA GLY A 142 13.78 -12.44 13.93
C GLY A 142 15.10 -12.31 13.16
N ILE A 143 15.69 -11.10 13.11
CA ILE A 143 17.02 -10.89 12.52
C ILE A 143 18.08 -11.65 13.32
N VAL A 144 18.07 -11.53 14.65
CA VAL A 144 19.05 -12.20 15.53
C VAL A 144 18.95 -13.72 15.41
N GLU A 145 17.74 -14.28 15.31
CA GLU A 145 17.53 -15.72 15.09
C GLU A 145 18.14 -16.19 13.76
N LEU A 146 17.92 -15.44 12.68
CA LEU A 146 18.47 -15.77 11.37
C LEU A 146 19.99 -15.68 11.30
N LEU A 147 20.59 -14.65 11.92
CA LEU A 147 22.05 -14.51 11.98
C LEU A 147 22.73 -15.68 12.72
N ASN A 148 22.02 -16.33 13.65
CA ASN A 148 22.51 -17.49 14.40
C ASN A 148 22.22 -18.83 13.70
N THR A 149 21.44 -18.82 12.62
CA THR A 149 21.05 -20.03 11.88
C THR A 149 22.03 -20.31 10.75
N LYS A 150 22.58 -21.53 10.68
CA LYS A 150 23.60 -21.90 9.67
C LYS A 150 23.05 -22.09 8.25
N ASN A 151 21.77 -22.44 8.12
CA ASN A 151 21.09 -22.64 6.84
C ASN A 151 19.85 -21.76 6.79
N VAL A 152 19.97 -20.63 6.10
CA VAL A 152 18.85 -19.70 5.91
C VAL A 152 18.02 -20.15 4.71
N ASP A 153 16.74 -20.42 4.93
CA ASP A 153 15.78 -20.80 3.88
C ASP A 153 15.22 -19.54 3.20
N GLU A 154 15.02 -19.61 1.87
CA GLU A 154 14.45 -18.52 1.07
C GLU A 154 13.05 -18.12 1.55
N ALA A 155 12.27 -19.08 2.06
CA ALA A 155 10.96 -18.80 2.65
C ALA A 155 11.04 -17.89 3.88
N GLN A 156 12.09 -18.02 4.70
CA GLN A 156 12.32 -17.17 5.86
C GLN A 156 12.78 -15.77 5.44
N LEU A 157 13.63 -15.68 4.42
CA LEU A 157 14.05 -14.40 3.84
C LEU A 157 12.84 -13.64 3.28
N GLU A 158 11.99 -14.30 2.49
CA GLU A 158 10.78 -13.70 1.93
C GLU A 158 9.82 -13.22 3.01
N LYS A 159 9.59 -14.01 4.06
CA LYS A 159 8.77 -13.58 5.20
C LYS A 159 9.33 -12.30 5.84
N GLY A 160 10.63 -12.24 6.06
CA GLY A 160 11.27 -11.05 6.61
C GLY A 160 11.20 -9.84 5.68
N ARG A 161 11.29 -10.03 4.36
CA ARG A 161 11.06 -8.96 3.38
C ARG A 161 9.64 -8.41 3.46
N LEU A 162 8.63 -9.29 3.52
CA LEU A 162 7.23 -8.90 3.66
C LEU A 162 6.93 -8.18 4.98
N GLU A 163 7.67 -8.50 6.04
CA GLU A 163 7.54 -7.84 7.35
C GLU A 163 8.24 -6.47 7.38
N PHE A 164 9.48 -6.38 6.91
CA PHE A 164 10.28 -5.15 7.03
C PHE A 164 10.09 -4.15 5.91
N PHE A 165 9.77 -4.58 4.69
CA PHE A 165 9.58 -3.65 3.56
C PHE A 165 8.53 -2.57 3.87
N PRO A 166 7.33 -2.92 4.41
CA PRO A 166 6.34 -1.91 4.73
C PRO A 166 6.77 -0.99 5.87
N LEU A 167 7.49 -1.50 6.88
CA LEU A 167 7.99 -0.70 8.01
C LEU A 167 8.99 0.36 7.53
N ILE A 168 9.98 -0.06 6.75
CA ILE A 168 11.03 0.81 6.20
C ILE A 168 10.41 1.85 5.27
N SER A 169 9.56 1.39 4.33
CA SER A 169 8.90 2.28 3.37
C SER A 169 8.02 3.31 4.08
N LEU A 170 7.26 2.91 5.10
CA LEU A 170 6.39 3.81 5.84
C LEU A 170 7.21 4.84 6.64
N ALA A 171 8.27 4.41 7.32
CA ALA A 171 9.14 5.30 8.08
C ALA A 171 9.80 6.36 7.18
N LEU A 172 10.35 5.95 6.03
CA LEU A 172 10.98 6.87 5.08
C LEU A 172 9.98 7.87 4.47
N ASN A 173 8.80 7.39 4.04
CA ASN A 173 7.79 8.26 3.45
C ASN A 173 7.20 9.25 4.47
N ASN A 174 6.97 8.81 5.71
CA ASN A 174 6.52 9.70 6.77
C ASN A 174 7.59 10.74 7.10
N TYR A 175 8.87 10.35 7.16
CA TYR A 175 9.96 11.29 7.38
C TYR A 175 9.99 12.39 6.31
N LEU A 176 9.86 12.01 5.04
CA LEU A 176 9.78 12.95 3.93
C LEU A 176 8.57 13.89 4.04
N ASN A 177 7.39 13.33 4.35
CA ASN A 177 6.16 14.12 4.47
C ASN A 177 6.25 15.12 5.61
N GLU A 178 6.70 14.72 6.79
CA GLU A 178 6.84 15.67 7.91
C GLU A 178 7.95 16.69 7.66
N SER A 179 9.02 16.31 6.97
CA SER A 179 10.06 17.27 6.56
C SER A 179 9.51 18.31 5.57
N ARG A 180 8.59 17.92 4.67
CA ARG A 180 7.88 18.86 3.77
C ARG A 180 6.91 19.75 4.54
N ASN A 181 6.10 19.18 5.42
CA ASN A 181 5.18 19.93 6.29
C ASN A 181 5.94 20.99 7.12
N PHE A 182 7.10 20.61 7.65
CA PHE A 182 8.00 21.51 8.33
C PHE A 182 8.46 22.66 7.43
N ASN A 183 8.96 22.35 6.23
CA ASN A 183 9.40 23.36 5.28
C ASN A 183 8.26 24.32 4.88
N ASP A 184 7.06 23.80 4.65
CA ASP A 184 5.88 24.59 4.32
C ASP A 184 5.46 25.50 5.47
N ALA A 185 5.59 25.04 6.72
CA ALA A 185 5.34 25.86 7.90
C ALA A 185 6.39 26.97 8.06
N VAL A 186 7.67 26.70 7.76
CA VAL A 186 8.73 27.71 7.71
C VAL A 186 8.43 28.78 6.65
N LEU A 187 7.99 28.36 5.47
CA LEU A 187 7.59 29.27 4.39
C LEU A 187 6.34 30.09 4.75
N ALA A 188 5.36 29.48 5.41
CA ALA A 188 4.18 30.20 5.90
C ALA A 188 4.57 31.28 6.92
N LEU A 189 5.49 30.94 7.85
CA LEU A 189 6.03 31.89 8.82
C LEU A 189 6.82 33.02 8.16
N SER A 190 7.67 32.73 7.16
CA SER A 190 8.44 33.76 6.46
C SER A 190 7.52 34.80 5.78
N ASN A 191 6.39 34.34 5.24
CA ASN A 191 5.40 35.21 4.62
C ASN A 191 4.58 36.02 5.63
N SER A 192 4.51 35.59 6.90
CA SER A 192 3.65 36.20 7.89
C SER A 192 4.22 36.16 9.32
N LEU A 193 5.34 36.86 9.54
CA LEU A 193 6.03 36.92 10.85
C LEU A 193 5.20 37.50 12.01
N ASN A 194 4.07 38.16 11.72
CA ASN A 194 3.17 38.71 12.73
C ASN A 194 1.91 37.84 12.95
N ASN A 195 1.75 36.74 12.21
CA ASN A 195 0.57 35.89 12.29
C ASN A 195 0.77 34.77 13.31
N LYS A 196 0.01 34.82 14.40
CA LYS A 196 0.02 33.80 15.47
C LYS A 196 -0.21 32.39 14.92
N GLY A 197 -1.10 32.23 13.95
CA GLY A 197 -1.40 30.93 13.33
C GLY A 197 -0.18 30.32 12.61
N ALA A 198 0.69 31.15 12.02
CA ALA A 198 1.91 30.66 11.38
C ALA A 198 2.93 30.10 12.40
N TYR A 199 2.99 30.68 13.60
CA TYR A 199 3.79 30.15 14.71
C TYR A 199 3.21 28.84 15.24
N GLU A 200 1.89 28.77 15.43
CA GLU A 200 1.20 27.56 15.87
C GLU A 200 1.42 26.41 14.87
N GLN A 201 1.35 26.71 13.56
CA GLN A 201 1.65 25.76 12.50
C GLN A 201 3.10 25.28 12.54
N LEU A 202 4.08 26.18 12.68
CA LEU A 202 5.49 25.80 12.78
C LEU A 202 5.75 24.93 14.02
N ASN A 203 5.20 25.31 15.18
CA ASN A 203 5.35 24.51 16.40
C ASN A 203 4.76 23.11 16.23
N SER A 204 3.56 22.99 15.65
CA SER A 204 2.96 21.68 15.35
C SER A 204 3.85 20.86 14.42
N ALA A 205 4.40 21.48 13.37
CA ALA A 205 5.27 20.79 12.43
C ALA A 205 6.60 20.36 13.06
N ILE A 206 7.17 21.14 13.99
CA ILE A 206 8.34 20.77 14.78
C ILE A 206 8.08 19.48 15.57
N TYR A 207 6.95 19.40 16.28
CA TYR A 207 6.61 18.21 17.07
C TYR A 207 6.43 16.97 16.19
N SER A 208 5.62 17.06 15.14
CA SER A 208 5.40 15.94 14.20
C SER A 208 6.70 15.49 13.53
N TYR A 209 7.55 16.43 13.11
CA TYR A 209 8.86 16.13 12.55
C TYR A 209 9.77 15.43 13.56
N ASN A 210 9.85 15.92 14.80
CA ASN A 210 10.71 15.34 15.83
C ASN A 210 10.30 13.90 16.15
N ASP A 211 9.00 13.61 16.23
CA ASP A 211 8.51 12.25 16.48
C ASP A 211 8.99 11.27 15.40
N ILE A 212 8.85 11.63 14.11
CA ILE A 212 9.30 10.76 13.02
C ILE A 212 10.82 10.71 12.86
N PHE A 213 11.53 11.81 13.13
CA PHE A 213 12.98 11.84 13.17
C PHE A 213 13.51 10.88 14.24
N ASN A 214 12.95 10.93 15.45
CA ASN A 214 13.33 10.05 16.54
C ASN A 214 13.09 8.58 16.18
N LEU A 215 11.94 8.25 15.56
CA LEU A 215 11.65 6.91 15.07
C LEU A 215 12.71 6.42 14.08
N VAL A 216 12.98 7.20 13.03
CA VAL A 216 13.95 6.82 11.99
C VAL A 216 15.35 6.69 12.58
N ASN A 217 15.79 7.65 13.40
CA ASN A 217 17.11 7.63 13.99
C ASN A 217 17.30 6.47 14.98
N ALA A 218 16.27 6.10 15.75
CA ALA A 218 16.33 4.99 16.68
C ALA A 218 16.33 3.61 16.00
N ASN A 219 15.75 3.50 14.79
CA ASN A 219 15.60 2.23 14.09
C ASN A 219 16.50 2.07 12.85
N LYS A 220 17.31 3.08 12.49
CA LYS A 220 18.15 3.06 11.28
C LYS A 220 19.06 1.83 11.22
N ASP A 221 19.69 1.44 12.32
CA ASP A 221 20.60 0.30 12.35
C ASP A 221 19.84 -1.02 12.19
N ILE A 222 18.64 -1.12 12.79
CA ILE A 222 17.74 -2.27 12.65
C ILE A 222 17.30 -2.41 11.19
N TYR A 223 16.86 -1.33 10.56
CA TYR A 223 16.44 -1.33 9.16
C TYR A 223 17.60 -1.67 8.22
N GLN A 224 18.78 -1.09 8.45
CA GLN A 224 19.98 -1.38 7.68
C GLN A 224 20.38 -2.86 7.78
N GLN A 225 20.34 -3.43 8.99
CA GLN A 225 20.64 -4.83 9.23
C GLN A 225 19.56 -5.75 8.63
N ALA A 226 18.28 -5.37 8.72
CA ALA A 226 17.17 -6.09 8.11
C ALA A 226 17.36 -6.18 6.59
N ILE A 227 17.73 -5.06 5.94
CA ILE A 227 18.03 -5.05 4.50
C ILE A 227 19.22 -5.96 4.19
N ALA A 228 20.32 -5.84 4.94
CA ALA A 228 21.49 -6.70 4.73
C ALA A 228 21.15 -8.20 4.84
N THR A 229 20.26 -8.55 5.76
CA THR A 229 19.89 -9.93 6.08
C THR A 229 18.83 -10.47 5.12
N TYR A 230 17.66 -9.84 5.06
CA TYR A 230 16.49 -10.35 4.32
C TYR A 230 16.57 -10.16 2.80
N TRP A 231 17.26 -9.12 2.33
CA TRP A 231 17.57 -8.97 0.91
C TRP A 231 18.92 -9.60 0.54
N ASN A 232 19.64 -10.14 1.53
CA ASN A 232 20.98 -10.72 1.35
C ASN A 232 21.90 -9.83 0.50
N SER A 233 21.86 -8.52 0.74
CA SER A 233 22.56 -7.53 -0.09
C SER A 233 23.21 -6.45 0.77
N LYS A 234 24.54 -6.53 0.88
CA LYS A 234 25.35 -5.47 1.51
C LYS A 234 25.27 -4.16 0.74
N GLU A 235 25.16 -4.24 -0.58
CA GLU A 235 25.02 -3.05 -1.43
C GLU A 235 23.72 -2.29 -1.13
N LEU A 236 22.58 -2.99 -1.06
CA LEU A 236 21.30 -2.36 -0.71
C LEU A 236 21.32 -1.78 0.71
N SER A 237 21.94 -2.49 1.65
CA SER A 237 22.13 -2.00 3.02
C SER A 237 22.97 -0.72 3.05
N LEU A 238 24.05 -0.64 2.27
CA LEU A 238 24.88 0.56 2.15
C LEU A 238 24.13 1.72 1.45
N LYS A 239 23.33 1.43 0.42
CA LYS A 239 22.46 2.43 -0.22
C LYS A 239 21.46 3.02 0.78
N PHE A 240 20.89 2.19 1.64
CA PHE A 240 20.02 2.64 2.73
C PHE A 240 20.78 3.50 3.74
N SER A 241 21.98 3.09 4.18
CA SER A 241 22.82 3.90 5.07
C SER A 241 23.09 5.29 4.48
N ASN A 242 23.52 5.36 3.22
CA ASN A 242 23.78 6.63 2.52
C ASN A 242 22.51 7.50 2.38
N LEU A 243 21.34 6.89 2.25
CA LEU A 243 20.05 7.60 2.26
C LEU A 243 19.78 8.22 3.63
N ILE A 244 19.98 7.46 4.71
CA ILE A 244 19.82 7.96 6.08
C ILE A 244 20.83 9.06 6.37
N ASP A 245 22.10 8.90 5.99
CA ASP A 245 23.14 9.92 6.16
C ASP A 245 22.75 11.22 5.44
N PHE A 246 22.25 11.14 4.20
CA PHE A 246 21.72 12.30 3.50
C PHE A 246 20.55 12.95 4.27
N ALA A 247 19.62 12.16 4.81
CA ALA A 247 18.49 12.69 5.58
C ALA A 247 18.92 13.39 6.87
N MET A 248 19.97 12.91 7.55
CA MET A 248 20.44 13.42 8.83
C MET A 248 21.45 14.57 8.68
N GLU A 249 22.44 14.39 7.82
CA GLU A 249 23.59 15.29 7.68
C GLU A 249 23.34 16.38 6.63
N ASP A 250 22.64 16.07 5.54
CA ASP A 250 22.41 17.02 4.44
C ASP A 250 21.04 17.71 4.50
N LEU A 251 20.11 17.22 5.34
CA LEU A 251 18.79 17.82 5.51
C LEU A 251 18.51 18.26 6.96
N HIS A 252 18.49 17.33 7.92
CA HIS A 252 18.12 17.65 9.30
C HIS A 252 19.05 18.69 9.94
N ARG A 253 20.36 18.41 9.94
CA ARG A 253 21.36 19.26 10.61
C ARG A 253 21.43 20.69 10.02
N PRO A 254 21.59 20.89 8.70
CA PRO A 254 21.77 22.25 8.15
C PRO A 254 20.50 23.07 8.03
N TYR A 255 19.32 22.44 7.95
CA TYR A 255 18.07 23.17 7.71
C TYR A 255 17.13 23.13 8.90
N ILE A 256 16.84 21.94 9.43
CA ILE A 256 15.79 21.77 10.45
C ILE A 256 16.29 22.20 11.83
N LEU A 257 17.49 21.78 12.23
CA LEU A 257 18.10 22.25 13.49
C LEU A 257 18.38 23.75 13.45
N GLU A 258 18.79 24.28 12.29
CA GLU A 258 19.09 25.71 12.13
C GLU A 258 17.87 26.59 12.41
N VAL A 259 16.66 26.18 11.98
CA VAL A 259 15.40 26.86 12.37
C VAL A 259 15.26 26.98 13.87
N ASN A 260 15.51 25.87 14.59
CA ASN A 260 15.33 25.82 16.03
C ASN A 260 16.34 26.71 16.77
N TYR A 261 17.61 26.66 16.39
CA TYR A 261 18.67 27.39 17.11
C TYR A 261 18.83 28.85 16.68
N THR A 262 18.77 29.13 15.39
CA THR A 262 19.12 30.46 14.86
C THR A 262 17.88 31.33 14.68
N TYR A 263 16.81 30.78 14.12
CA TYR A 263 15.70 31.60 13.66
C TYR A 263 14.64 31.85 14.74
N ILE A 264 14.34 30.88 15.59
CA ILE A 264 13.43 31.07 16.74
C ILE A 264 13.96 32.15 17.70
N ASN A 265 15.26 32.17 17.98
CA ASN A 265 15.86 33.20 18.84
C ASN A 265 15.76 34.60 18.22
N LYS A 266 16.07 34.74 16.92
CA LYS A 266 15.91 36.00 16.18
C LYS A 266 14.46 36.51 16.21
N ILE A 267 13.48 35.63 16.12
CA ILE A 267 12.06 35.97 16.23
C ILE A 267 11.76 36.60 17.59
N TYR A 268 12.24 35.99 18.69
CA TYR A 268 12.03 36.54 20.02
C TYR A 268 12.69 37.91 20.20
N GLU A 269 13.89 38.10 19.66
CA GLU A 269 14.59 39.39 19.67
C GLU A 269 13.80 40.47 18.92
N ILE A 270 13.34 40.17 17.71
CA ILE A 270 12.52 41.07 16.88
C ILE A 270 11.22 41.46 17.60
N ASN A 271 10.61 40.51 18.30
CA ASN A 271 9.37 40.78 19.03
C ASN A 271 9.57 41.70 20.24
N ARG A 272 10.76 41.70 20.84
CA ARG A 272 11.15 42.59 21.95
C ARG A 272 11.64 43.97 21.49
N GLU A 273 11.98 44.15 20.22
CA GLU A 273 12.48 45.42 19.68
C GLU A 273 11.40 46.53 19.74
N THR A 274 11.73 47.62 20.42
CA THR A 274 10.82 48.77 20.64
C THR A 274 10.90 49.79 19.51
N ASN A 275 12.03 49.88 18.80
CA ASN A 275 12.18 50.79 17.67
C ASN A 275 11.48 50.22 16.43
N LYS A 276 10.38 50.86 16.01
CA LYS A 276 9.56 50.42 14.87
C LYS A 276 10.33 50.26 13.56
N ASN A 277 11.25 51.17 13.26
CA ASN A 277 12.02 51.14 12.02
C ASN A 277 13.03 49.98 12.03
N LYS A 278 13.71 49.80 13.17
CA LYS A 278 14.64 48.68 13.36
C LYS A 278 13.91 47.34 13.32
N LYS A 279 12.78 47.22 14.03
CA LYS A 279 11.92 46.03 14.00
C LYS A 279 11.49 45.67 12.58
N LYS A 280 10.98 46.64 11.82
CA LYS A 280 10.56 46.42 10.43
C LYS A 280 11.71 45.91 9.56
N LYS A 281 12.88 46.55 9.66
CA LYS A 281 14.08 46.11 8.92
C LYS A 281 14.48 44.68 9.28
N GLN A 282 14.54 44.34 10.56
CA GLN A 282 14.87 42.99 11.02
C GLN A 282 13.82 41.95 10.58
N GLN A 283 12.54 42.32 10.53
CA GLN A 283 11.48 41.46 9.99
C GLN A 283 11.66 41.20 8.49
N GLU A 284 12.01 42.21 7.71
CA GLU A 284 12.28 42.07 6.27
C GLU A 284 13.52 41.19 6.03
N GLU A 285 14.59 41.38 6.78
CA GLU A 285 15.80 40.55 6.74
C GLU A 285 15.49 39.09 7.11
N LEU A 286 14.76 38.87 8.21
CA LEU A 286 14.37 37.53 8.65
C LEU A 286 13.48 36.83 7.61
N LYS A 287 12.53 37.56 7.02
CA LYS A 287 11.66 37.03 5.95
C LYS A 287 12.49 36.52 4.77
N LEU A 288 13.47 37.28 4.32
CA LEU A 288 14.37 36.86 3.23
C LEU A 288 15.17 35.62 3.63
N GLN A 289 15.79 35.62 4.81
CA GLN A 289 16.59 34.48 5.28
C GLN A 289 15.77 33.19 5.39
N LEU A 290 14.54 33.26 5.92
CA LEU A 290 13.65 32.09 6.02
C LEU A 290 13.16 31.63 4.63
N GLY A 291 12.91 32.57 3.71
CA GLY A 291 12.54 32.26 2.34
C GLY A 291 13.67 31.53 1.59
N ASP A 292 14.92 32.00 1.74
CA ASP A 292 16.09 31.37 1.17
C ASP A 292 16.35 29.98 1.77
N LEU A 293 16.23 29.86 3.09
CA LEU A 293 16.34 28.58 3.82
C LEU A 293 15.31 27.58 3.31
N SER A 294 14.03 27.96 3.25
CA SER A 294 12.94 27.10 2.76
C SER A 294 13.17 26.69 1.30
N SER A 295 13.63 27.61 0.47
CA SER A 295 13.92 27.31 -0.94
C SER A 295 15.07 26.31 -1.08
N ALA A 296 16.12 26.44 -0.26
CA ALA A 296 17.23 25.51 -0.23
C ALA A 296 16.82 24.13 0.30
N MET A 297 16.06 24.09 1.40
CA MET A 297 15.53 22.87 1.98
C MET A 297 14.59 22.15 1.00
N SER A 298 13.70 22.86 0.30
CA SER A 298 12.80 22.30 -0.71
C SER A 298 13.57 21.53 -1.81
N ARG A 299 14.68 22.09 -2.32
CA ARG A 299 15.53 21.37 -3.29
C ARG A 299 16.11 20.08 -2.73
N ARG A 300 16.53 20.08 -1.46
CA ARG A 300 17.02 18.87 -0.77
C ARG A 300 15.91 17.85 -0.55
N LEU A 301 14.70 18.28 -0.24
CA LEU A 301 13.52 17.42 -0.09
C LEU A 301 13.10 16.74 -1.40
N VAL A 302 13.26 17.41 -2.54
CA VAL A 302 13.06 16.78 -3.85
C VAL A 302 14.07 15.64 -4.04
N SER A 303 15.35 15.90 -3.82
CA SER A 303 16.39 14.87 -3.92
C SER A 303 16.17 13.72 -2.93
N LEU A 304 15.74 14.01 -1.70
CA LEU A 304 15.38 12.98 -0.71
C LEU A 304 14.23 12.12 -1.24
N GLY A 305 13.18 12.74 -1.80
CA GLY A 305 12.03 12.02 -2.35
C GLY A 305 12.38 11.09 -3.51
N GLU A 306 13.28 11.53 -4.41
CA GLU A 306 13.80 10.69 -5.48
C GLU A 306 14.58 9.49 -4.94
N ARG A 307 15.45 9.72 -3.94
CA ARG A 307 16.23 8.64 -3.31
C ARG A 307 15.36 7.64 -2.55
N ILE A 308 14.34 8.10 -1.83
CA ILE A 308 13.36 7.23 -1.16
C ILE A 308 12.58 6.39 -2.18
N THR A 309 12.14 7.02 -3.28
CA THR A 309 11.42 6.31 -4.36
C THR A 309 12.29 5.23 -4.99
N ASN A 310 13.56 5.53 -5.27
CA ASN A 310 14.53 4.57 -5.77
C ASN A 310 14.75 3.43 -4.76
N MET A 311 14.99 3.75 -3.48
CA MET A 311 15.18 2.74 -2.44
C MET A 311 13.98 1.80 -2.32
N ASN A 312 12.75 2.34 -2.29
CA ASN A 312 11.53 1.53 -2.23
C ASN A 312 11.39 0.64 -3.48
N THR A 313 11.78 1.13 -4.66
CA THR A 313 11.78 0.35 -5.90
C THR A 313 12.79 -0.81 -5.82
N LEU A 314 13.99 -0.55 -5.33
CA LEU A 314 15.02 -1.58 -5.14
C LEU A 314 14.60 -2.64 -4.11
N LEU A 315 13.98 -2.24 -3.00
CA LEU A 315 13.48 -3.19 -2.00
C LEU A 315 12.29 -4.01 -2.53
N ASN A 316 11.45 -3.43 -3.37
CA ASN A 316 10.29 -4.12 -3.92
C ASN A 316 10.64 -5.07 -5.08
N ASN A 317 11.74 -4.83 -5.80
CA ASN A 317 12.17 -5.67 -6.92
C ASN A 317 12.93 -6.90 -6.41
N ASN A 318 12.14 -7.90 -6.02
CA ASN A 318 12.49 -9.16 -5.36
C ASN A 318 13.35 -10.16 -6.17
N LYS A 319 14.16 -9.72 -7.14
CA LYS A 319 15.14 -10.61 -7.77
C LYS A 319 16.49 -10.39 -7.13
N LYS A 320 17.10 -11.48 -6.68
CA LYS A 320 18.51 -11.54 -6.27
C LYS A 320 19.31 -10.68 -7.27
N VAL A 321 19.94 -9.61 -6.78
CA VAL A 321 20.91 -8.88 -7.59
C VAL A 321 22.04 -9.87 -7.79
N GLU A 322 22.10 -10.49 -8.96
CA GLU A 322 23.27 -11.27 -9.36
C GLU A 322 24.40 -10.28 -9.59
N ASP A 323 25.51 -10.47 -8.87
CA ASP A 323 26.74 -9.67 -8.97
C ASP A 323 27.31 -9.64 -10.39
#